data_AF-L8JGN6-F1
#
_entry.id   AF-L8JGN6-F1
#
_cell.length_a   1.000
_cell.length_b   1.000
_cell.length_c   1.000
_cell.angle_alpha   90.00
_cell.angle_beta   90.00
_cell.angle_gamma   90.00
#
_symmetry.space_group_name_H-M   'P 1'
#
loop_
_entity.id
_entity.type
_entity.pdbx_description
1 polymer ?
#
loop_
_entity_poly.entity_id
_entity_poly.type
_entity_poly.pdbx_seq_one_letter_code
_entity_poly.pdbx_strand_id
1 'polypeptide(L)'
;MKLKVRMKMLSLHKSNPSYMDIQSEKLFLIEQLARVQDLNIIARIKAILKESGEATVGYKANGEAINQSELIARAEASNQSIKEGRTKSIEQLRKEVKNW
;
A
#
# COMPACT_ATOMS: atom_id res chain seq x y z
N MET A 1 -68.21 -5.99 -8.67
CA MET A 1 -66.79 -6.40 -8.76
C MET A 1 -66.04 -5.33 -9.58
N LYS A 2 -65.17 -4.53 -8.95
CA LYS A 2 -64.36 -3.51 -9.64
C LYS A 2 -62.90 -3.67 -9.22
N LEU A 3 -62.05 -4.02 -10.19
CA LEU A 3 -60.60 -3.98 -10.10
C LEU A 3 -60.14 -2.55 -9.78
N LYS A 4 -59.30 -2.38 -8.77
CA LYS A 4 -58.50 -1.17 -8.58
C LYS A 4 -57.08 -1.60 -8.21
N VAL A 5 -56.25 -1.70 -9.24
CA VAL A 5 -54.79 -1.75 -9.14
C VAL A 5 -54.34 -0.48 -8.43
N ARG A 6 -53.73 -0.60 -7.26
CA ARG A 6 -53.00 0.50 -6.60
C ARG A 6 -51.51 0.18 -6.67
N MET A 7 -50.93 0.45 -7.82
CA MET A 7 -49.48 0.61 -7.98
C MET A 7 -49.16 2.05 -7.57
N LYS A 8 -48.90 2.26 -6.28
CA LYS A 8 -48.37 3.53 -5.78
C LYS A 8 -47.58 3.25 -4.52
N MET A 9 -46.26 3.17 -4.67
CA MET A 9 -45.26 3.77 -3.78
C MET A 9 -43.89 3.49 -4.42
N LEU A 10 -43.67 4.14 -5.56
CA LEU A 10 -42.36 4.68 -5.91
C LEU A 10 -42.00 5.67 -4.81
N SER A 11 -41.33 5.18 -3.77
CA SER A 11 -40.57 6.03 -2.86
C SER A 11 -39.12 5.92 -3.28
N LEU A 12 -38.66 6.93 -4.03
CA LEU A 12 -37.24 7.18 -4.25
C LEU A 12 -36.56 7.27 -2.88
N HIS A 13 -35.90 6.21 -2.44
CA HIS A 13 -34.88 6.31 -1.43
C HIS A 13 -33.62 6.86 -2.13
N LYS A 14 -33.56 8.20 -2.24
CA LYS A 14 -32.27 8.88 -2.32
C LYS A 14 -31.59 8.64 -0.97
N SER A 15 -30.82 7.57 -0.86
CA SER A 15 -29.98 7.31 0.29
C SER A 15 -28.97 8.45 0.42
N ASN A 16 -28.98 9.09 1.59
CA ASN A 16 -27.95 10.03 2.00
C ASN A 16 -26.56 9.37 1.83
N PRO A 17 -25.57 10.02 1.21
CA PRO A 17 -24.24 9.45 0.99
C PRO A 17 -23.39 9.33 2.27
N SER A 18 -23.91 9.67 3.46
CA SER A 18 -23.10 9.74 4.68
C SER A 18 -23.06 8.46 5.53
N TYR A 19 -23.60 7.34 5.04
CA TYR A 19 -23.48 6.05 5.74
C TYR A 19 -23.50 4.88 4.74
N MET A 20 -22.59 4.91 3.76
CA MET A 20 -22.29 3.67 3.03
C MET A 20 -21.50 2.76 3.96
N ASP A 21 -22.03 1.56 4.17
CA ASP A 21 -21.35 0.51 4.91
C ASP A 21 -20.00 0.18 4.24
N ILE A 22 -18.94 0.04 5.05
CA ILE A 22 -17.58 -0.17 4.56
C ILE A 22 -17.45 -1.45 3.73
N GLN A 23 -18.29 -2.47 3.99
CA GLN A 23 -18.27 -3.70 3.19
C GLN A 23 -18.88 -3.45 1.80
N SER A 24 -19.92 -2.63 1.74
CA SER A 24 -20.55 -2.21 0.48
C SER A 24 -19.58 -1.40 -0.40
N GLU A 25 -18.83 -0.48 0.20
CA GLU A 25 -17.81 0.31 -0.51
C GLU A 25 -16.65 -0.56 -1.02
N LYS A 26 -16.21 -1.53 -0.21
CA LYS A 26 -15.19 -2.50 -0.65
C LYS A 26 -15.66 -3.32 -1.83
N LEU A 27 -16.91 -3.79 -1.81
CA LEU A 27 -17.46 -4.58 -2.91
C LEU A 27 -17.55 -3.75 -4.19
N PHE A 28 -17.97 -2.50 -4.08
CA PHE A 28 -18.02 -1.57 -5.21
C PHE A 28 -16.63 -1.31 -5.80
N LEU A 29 -15.61 -1.12 -4.95
CA LEU A 29 -14.23 -0.97 -5.40
C LEU A 29 -13.72 -2.23 -6.13
N ILE A 30 -14.02 -3.43 -5.63
CA ILE A 30 -13.64 -4.70 -6.28
C ILE A 30 -14.26 -4.78 -7.69
N GLU A 31 -15.53 -4.41 -7.84
CA GLU A 31 -16.21 -4.41 -9.13
C GLU A 31 -15.55 -3.44 -10.13
N GLN A 32 -15.17 -2.25 -9.67
CA GLN A 32 -14.46 -1.28 -10.51
C GLN A 32 -13.09 -1.82 -10.95
N LEU A 33 -12.33 -2.39 -10.01
CA LEU A 33 -10.99 -2.93 -10.29
C LEU A 33 -11.05 -4.12 -11.26
N ALA A 34 -12.08 -4.95 -11.19
CA ALA A 34 -12.27 -6.09 -12.11
C ALA A 34 -12.40 -5.68 -13.59
N ARG A 35 -12.78 -4.42 -13.85
CA ARG A 35 -12.96 -3.88 -15.21
C ARG A 35 -11.71 -3.17 -15.74
N VAL A 36 -10.74 -2.87 -14.87
CA VAL A 36 -9.50 -2.18 -15.26
C VAL A 36 -8.58 -3.16 -15.98
N GLN A 37 -8.24 -2.86 -17.23
CA GLN A 37 -7.31 -3.66 -18.03
C GLN A 37 -5.91 -3.05 -18.13
N ASP A 38 -5.74 -1.79 -17.68
CA ASP A 38 -4.44 -1.12 -17.72
C ASP A 38 -3.59 -1.48 -16.50
N LEU A 39 -2.48 -2.18 -16.76
CA LEU A 39 -1.52 -2.60 -15.74
C LEU A 39 -0.86 -1.43 -14.99
N ASN A 40 -0.67 -0.27 -15.64
CA ASN A 40 -0.09 0.91 -14.98
C ASN A 40 -1.06 1.47 -13.94
N ILE A 41 -2.36 1.45 -14.21
CA ILE A 41 -3.39 1.87 -13.24
C ILE A 41 -3.40 0.89 -12.06
N ILE A 42 -3.39 -0.42 -12.31
CA ILE A 42 -3.32 -1.44 -11.25
C ILE A 42 -2.08 -1.27 -10.38
N ALA A 43 -0.91 -0.99 -10.98
CA ALA A 43 0.34 -0.77 -10.24
C ALA A 43 0.25 0.44 -9.30
N ARG A 44 -0.32 1.56 -9.77
CA ARG A 44 -0.51 2.76 -8.94
C ARG A 44 -1.46 2.52 -7.78
N ILE A 45 -2.57 1.82 -8.01
CA ILE A 45 -3.54 1.49 -6.94
C ILE A 45 -2.89 0.61 -5.87
N LYS A 46 -2.10 -0.39 -6.28
CA LYS A 46 -1.34 -1.23 -5.34
C LYS A 46 -0.35 -0.41 -4.51
N ALA A 47 0.33 0.56 -5.11
CA ALA A 47 1.25 1.44 -4.38
C ALA A 47 0.53 2.26 -3.31
N ILE A 48 -0.59 2.90 -3.66
CA ILE A 48 -1.42 3.68 -2.72
C ILE A 48 -1.90 2.81 -1.55
N LEU A 49 -2.42 1.62 -1.86
CA LEU A 49 -2.90 0.69 -0.82
C LEU A 49 -1.76 0.22 0.09
N LYS A 50 -0.56 0.03 -0.46
CA LYS A 50 0.64 -0.34 0.30
C LYS A 50 1.10 0.80 1.22
N GLU A 51 1.17 2.03 0.71
CA GLU A 51 1.54 3.22 1.49
C GLU A 51 0.56 3.47 2.65
N SER A 52 -0.75 3.26 2.43
CA SER A 52 -1.76 3.42 3.48
C SER A 52 -1.64 2.43 4.64
N GLY A 53 -0.96 1.31 4.44
CA GLY A 53 -0.70 0.28 5.45
C GLY A 53 0.72 0.28 6.01
N GLU A 54 1.61 1.14 5.49
CA GLU A 54 3.00 1.18 5.89
C GLU A 54 3.15 2.01 7.16
N ALA A 55 3.11 1.32 8.31
CA ALA A 55 3.44 1.91 9.59
C ALA A 55 4.84 2.54 9.54
N THR A 56 4.96 3.77 10.03
CA THR A 56 6.26 4.37 10.31
C THR A 56 6.89 3.57 11.45
N VAL A 57 8.04 2.97 11.18
CA VAL A 57 8.78 2.10 12.11
C VAL A 57 10.00 2.79 12.72
N GLY A 58 10.35 3.98 12.23
CA GLY A 58 11.44 4.79 12.76
C GLY A 58 11.67 6.07 11.97
N TYR A 59 12.75 6.76 12.28
CA TYR A 59 13.18 7.99 11.60
C TYR A 59 14.67 7.95 11.28
N LYS A 60 15.06 8.55 10.16
CA LYS A 60 16.46 8.77 9.79
C LYS A 60 17.05 9.91 10.61
N ALA A 61 18.37 10.06 10.59
CA ALA A 61 19.08 11.13 11.31
C ALA A 61 18.68 12.55 10.86
N ASN A 62 18.14 12.70 9.65
CA ASN A 62 17.61 13.96 9.13
C ASN A 62 16.11 14.16 9.41
N GLY A 63 15.48 13.26 10.18
CA GLY A 63 14.06 13.35 10.56
C GLY A 63 13.07 12.74 9.57
N GLU A 64 13.53 12.20 8.43
CA GLU A 64 12.64 11.50 7.49
C GLU A 64 12.10 10.21 8.11
N ALA A 65 10.80 9.94 7.93
CA ALA A 65 10.17 8.70 8.35
C ALA A 65 10.76 7.50 7.58
N ILE A 66 10.90 6.38 8.28
CA ILE A 66 11.25 5.08 7.72
C ILE A 66 10.01 4.20 7.81
N ASN A 67 9.59 3.64 6.68
CA ASN A 67 8.51 2.66 6.61
C ASN A 67 9.05 1.22 6.70
N GLN A 68 8.16 0.28 7.01
CA GLN A 68 8.53 -1.14 7.12
C GLN A 68 9.14 -1.70 5.83
N SER A 69 8.64 -1.28 4.67
CA SER A 69 9.15 -1.77 3.38
C SER A 69 10.56 -1.27 3.08
N GLU A 70 10.91 -0.03 3.43
CA GLU A 70 12.28 0.50 3.32
C GLU A 70 13.24 -0.27 4.23
N LEU A 71 12.83 -0.63 5.46
CA LEU A 71 13.67 -1.47 6.32
C LEU A 71 13.94 -2.85 5.71
N ILE A 72 12.92 -3.49 5.16
CA ILE A 72 13.06 -4.80 4.49
C ILE A 72 14.01 -4.67 3.30
N ALA A 73 13.78 -3.68 2.43
CA ALA A 73 14.61 -3.46 1.25
C ALA A 73 16.09 -3.18 1.61
N ARG A 74 16.34 -2.41 2.68
CA ARG A 74 17.70 -2.16 3.20
C ARG A 74 18.36 -3.45 3.70
N ALA A 75 17.62 -4.28 4.44
CA ALA A 75 18.15 -5.56 4.92
C ALA A 75 18.50 -6.51 3.77
N GLU A 76 17.64 -6.60 2.75
CA GLU A 76 17.88 -7.39 1.54
C GLU A 76 19.11 -6.91 0.77
N ALA A 77 19.25 -5.60 0.56
CA ALA A 77 20.41 -5.02 -0.11
C ALA A 77 21.73 -5.27 0.67
N SER A 78 21.68 -5.20 2.00
CA SER A 78 22.82 -5.52 2.88
C SER A 78 23.20 -6.99 2.76
N ASN A 79 22.23 -7.90 2.85
CA ASN A 79 22.45 -9.34 2.71
C ASN A 79 23.05 -9.69 1.34
N GLN A 80 22.59 -9.04 0.27
CA GLN A 80 23.15 -9.25 -1.07
C GLN A 80 24.59 -8.75 -1.18
N SER A 81 24.89 -7.59 -0.58
CA SER A 81 26.26 -7.04 -0.57
C SER A 81 27.23 -7.96 0.19
N ILE A 82 26.79 -8.57 1.30
CA ILE A 82 27.55 -9.58 2.04
C ILE A 82 27.81 -10.81 1.16
N LYS A 83 26.77 -11.35 0.51
CA LYS A 83 26.89 -12.52 -0.37
C LYS A 83 27.85 -12.30 -1.52
N GLU A 84 27.85 -11.11 -2.10
CA GLU A 84 28.70 -10.74 -3.23
C GLU A 84 30.11 -10.29 -2.80
N GLY A 85 30.43 -10.32 -1.51
CA GLY A 85 31.74 -9.91 -1.01
C GLY A 85 32.03 -8.40 -1.17
N ARG A 86 30.98 -7.59 -1.35
CA ARG A 86 31.08 -6.11 -1.47
C ARG A 86 31.21 -5.41 -0.11
N THR A 87 31.44 -6.18 0.96
CA THR A 87 31.60 -5.69 2.33
C THR A 87 33.03 -5.95 2.82
N LYS A 88 33.57 -5.04 3.62
CA LYS A 88 34.87 -5.23 4.30
C LYS A 88 34.67 -5.56 5.77
N SER A 89 35.51 -6.43 6.32
CA SER A 89 35.58 -6.65 7.76
C SER A 89 36.24 -5.46 8.46
N ILE A 90 35.99 -5.33 9.76
CA ILE A 90 36.60 -4.26 10.56
C ILE A 90 38.13 -4.39 10.61
N GLU A 91 38.67 -5.61 10.57
CA GLU A 91 40.10 -5.88 10.49
C GLU A 91 40.70 -5.42 9.16
N GLN A 92 40.00 -5.66 8.04
CA GLN A 92 40.42 -5.19 6.73
C GLN A 92 40.48 -3.65 6.71
N LEU A 93 39.45 -3.00 7.25
CA LEU A 93 39.43 -1.53 7.36
C LEU A 93 40.57 -1.00 8.24
N ARG A 94 40.84 -1.62 9.39
CA ARG A 94 41.93 -1.23 10.30
C ARG A 94 43.31 -1.34 9.65
N LYS A 95 43.53 -2.34 8.78
CA LYS A 95 44.80 -2.47 8.03
C LYS A 95 44.97 -1.36 7.00
N GLU A 96 43.90 -0.97 6.31
CA GLU A 96 43.94 0.13 5.34
C GLU A 96 44.25 1.47 6.01
N VAL A 97 43.61 1.78 7.14
CA VAL A 97 43.84 3.04 7.87
C VAL A 97 45.24 3.14 8.46
N LYS A 98 45.86 2.02 8.85
CA LYS A 98 47.26 2.01 9.35
C LYS A 98 48.28 2.36 8.28
N ASN A 99 47.93 2.21 7.01
CA ASN A 99 48.81 2.50 5.87
C ASN A 99 48.55 3.90 5.28
N TRP A 100 47.69 4.70 5.93
CA TRP A 100 47.34 6.06 5.54
C TRP A 100 48.17 7.07 6.33
#